data_AF-A0A1F6CND5-F1
#
_entry.id   AF-A0A1F6CND5-F1
#
_cell.length_a   1.000
_cell.length_b   1.000
_cell.length_c   1.000
_cell.angle_alpha   90.00
_cell.angle_beta   90.00
_cell.angle_gamma   90.00
#
_symmetry.space_group_name_H-M   'P 1'
#
loop_
_entity.id
_entity.type
_entity.pdbx_description
1 polymer ?
#
loop_
_entity_poly.entity_id
_entity_poly.type
_entity_poly.pdbx_seq_one_letter_code
_entity_poly.pdbx_strand_id
1 'polypeptide(L)'
;MRTIETRFADMQRRRPMVSTLLNFGAAVKGGKFKPRMVSYWFNRLVEKDDFEGTPRREILKHVNALSGSRPVGRDVKFRVRRAKVIKATEGAGVG
;
A
#
# COMPACT_ATOMS: atom_id res chain seq x y z
N MET A 1 1.82 -17.78 -0.14
CA MET A 1 1.90 -16.31 -0.17
C MET A 1 1.24 -15.81 -1.45
N ARG A 2 0.31 -14.86 -1.39
CA ARG A 2 -0.20 -14.23 -2.64
C ARG A 2 0.79 -13.16 -3.09
N THR A 3 1.20 -13.19 -4.36
CA THR A 3 2.08 -12.17 -4.95
C THR A 3 1.30 -10.88 -5.23
N ILE A 4 2.01 -9.78 -5.52
CA ILE A 4 1.39 -8.53 -5.97
C ILE A 4 0.53 -8.77 -7.21
N GLU A 5 1.04 -9.58 -8.13
CA GLU A 5 0.35 -9.98 -9.37
C GLU A 5 -0.98 -10.68 -9.11
N THR A 6 -1.03 -11.70 -8.23
CA THR A 6 -2.29 -12.37 -7.92
C THR A 6 -3.32 -11.41 -7.29
N ARG A 7 -2.86 -10.52 -6.39
CA ARG A 7 -3.74 -9.52 -5.78
C ARG A 7 -4.23 -8.50 -6.80
N PHE A 8 -3.38 -8.14 -7.76
CA PHE A 8 -3.73 -7.21 -8.83
C PHE A 8 -4.75 -7.81 -9.79
N ALA A 9 -4.54 -9.05 -10.24
CA ALA A 9 -5.50 -9.77 -11.07
C ALA A 9 -6.86 -9.91 -10.39
N ASP A 10 -6.89 -10.22 -9.08
CA ASP A 10 -8.12 -10.25 -8.30
C ASP A 10 -8.83 -8.87 -8.27
N MET A 11 -8.07 -7.77 -8.17
CA MET A 11 -8.63 -6.42 -8.17
C MET A 11 -9.16 -6.03 -9.54
N GLN A 12 -8.43 -6.27 -10.62
CA GLN A 12 -8.90 -6.00 -11.98
C GLN A 12 -10.16 -6.79 -12.31
N ARG A 13 -10.24 -8.07 -11.93
CA ARG A 13 -11.46 -8.88 -12.13
C ARG A 13 -12.67 -8.33 -11.38
N ARG A 14 -12.46 -7.77 -10.19
CA ARG A 14 -13.54 -7.18 -9.38
C ARG A 14 -13.89 -5.75 -9.79
N ARG A 15 -12.96 -5.05 -10.42
CA ARG A 15 -13.04 -3.61 -10.74
C ARG A 15 -12.43 -3.34 -12.12
N PRO A 16 -13.02 -3.86 -13.21
CA PRO A 16 -12.44 -3.74 -14.55
C PRO A 16 -12.46 -2.31 -15.08
N MET A 17 -13.36 -1.46 -14.58
CA MET A 17 -13.51 -0.05 -15.00
C MET A 17 -12.62 0.93 -14.22
N VAL A 18 -11.79 0.43 -13.30
CA VAL A 18 -10.92 1.26 -12.47
C VAL A 18 -9.51 1.24 -13.06
N SER A 19 -8.81 2.38 -13.01
CA SER A 19 -7.45 2.49 -13.53
C SER A 19 -6.51 1.42 -12.96
N THR A 20 -5.55 0.99 -13.78
CA THR A 20 -4.52 0.03 -13.38
C THR A 20 -3.71 0.55 -12.21
N LEU A 21 -3.46 1.87 -12.13
CA LEU A 21 -2.80 2.50 -10.99
C LEU A 21 -3.57 2.32 -9.68
N LEU A 22 -4.89 2.57 -9.69
CA LEU A 22 -5.74 2.43 -8.51
C LEU A 22 -5.88 0.97 -8.08
N ASN A 23 -6.05 0.07 -9.05
CA ASN A 23 -6.08 -1.38 -8.80
C ASN A 23 -4.74 -1.88 -8.23
N PHE A 24 -3.61 -1.34 -8.70
CA PHE A 24 -2.28 -1.64 -8.15
C PHE A 24 -2.12 -1.13 -6.72
N GLY A 25 -2.56 0.11 -6.43
CA GLY A 25 -2.58 0.67 -5.09
C GLY A 25 -3.37 -0.19 -4.10
N ALA A 26 -4.54 -0.69 -4.52
CA ALA A 26 -5.36 -1.61 -3.74
C ALA A 26 -4.67 -2.97 -3.53
N ALA A 27 -3.99 -3.49 -4.56
CA ALA A 27 -3.27 -4.76 -4.51
C ALA A 27 -2.06 -4.73 -3.56
N VAL A 28 -1.35 -3.59 -3.48
CA VAL A 28 -0.19 -3.47 -2.57
C VAL A 28 -0.58 -3.15 -1.13
N LYS A 29 -1.77 -2.55 -0.91
CA LYS A 29 -2.21 -2.07 0.41
C LYS A 29 -2.13 -3.17 1.48
N GLY A 30 -1.44 -2.85 2.57
CA GLY A 30 -1.25 -3.74 3.73
C GLY A 30 -0.39 -4.99 3.48
N GLY A 31 0.23 -5.12 2.31
CA GLY A 31 1.00 -6.32 1.92
C GLY A 31 2.44 -6.37 2.43
N LYS A 32 2.95 -5.29 3.05
CA LYS A 32 4.33 -5.16 3.57
C LYS A 32 5.41 -5.57 2.55
N PHE A 33 5.16 -5.28 1.28
CA PHE A 33 6.04 -5.66 0.17
C PHE A 33 7.32 -4.82 0.15
N LYS A 34 8.45 -5.42 -0.22
CA LYS A 34 9.72 -4.70 -0.37
C LYS A 34 9.62 -3.66 -1.50
N PRO A 35 10.21 -2.45 -1.36
CA PRO A 35 10.11 -1.41 -2.39
C PRO A 35 10.62 -1.83 -3.78
N ARG A 36 11.67 -2.65 -3.84
CA ARG A 36 12.17 -3.22 -5.09
C ARG A 36 11.12 -4.08 -5.80
N MET A 37 10.34 -4.84 -5.03
CA MET A 37 9.27 -5.68 -5.56
C MET A 37 8.09 -4.82 -6.04
N VAL A 38 7.71 -3.79 -5.27
CA VAL A 38 6.68 -2.83 -5.69
C VAL A 38 7.08 -2.15 -7.00
N SER A 39 8.32 -1.65 -7.11
CA SER A 39 8.81 -1.02 -8.34
C SER A 39 8.85 -1.98 -9.53
N TYR A 40 9.24 -3.24 -9.32
CA TYR A 40 9.28 -4.25 -10.37
C TYR A 40 7.87 -4.53 -10.94
N TRP A 41 6.90 -4.74 -10.06
CA TRP A 41 5.53 -5.03 -10.48
C TRP A 41 4.79 -3.80 -10.99
N PHE A 42 5.08 -2.60 -10.47
CA PHE A 42 4.53 -1.36 -10.98
C PHE A 42 4.80 -1.20 -12.48
N ASN A 43 6.05 -1.40 -12.89
CA ASN A 43 6.45 -1.28 -14.30
C ASN A 43 5.84 -2.37 -15.20
N ARG A 44 5.35 -3.48 -14.63
CA ARG A 44 4.79 -4.60 -15.38
C ARG A 44 3.27 -4.60 -15.46
N LEU A 45 2.61 -4.06 -14.44
CA LEU A 45 1.16 -4.18 -14.26
C LEU A 45 0.41 -2.86 -14.43
N VAL A 46 1.10 -1.72 -14.26
CA VAL A 46 0.49 -0.40 -14.41
C VAL A 46 0.79 0.12 -15.81
N GLU A 47 -0.28 0.45 -16.53
CA GLU A 47 -0.19 1.06 -17.87
C GLU A 47 0.46 2.46 -17.76
N LYS A 48 1.27 2.83 -18.75
CA LYS A 48 2.01 4.10 -18.71
C LYS A 48 1.06 5.30 -18.72
N ASP A 49 -0.01 5.19 -19.49
CA ASP A 49 -1.00 6.23 -19.70
C ASP A 49 -1.72 6.58 -18.38
N ASP A 50 -1.87 5.60 -17.48
CA ASP A 50 -2.48 5.77 -16.16
C ASP A 50 -1.65 6.59 -15.16
N PHE A 51 -0.38 6.85 -15.48
CA PHE A 51 0.47 7.74 -14.68
C PHE A 51 1.16 8.82 -15.51
N GLU A 52 0.71 9.02 -16.74
CA GLU A 52 1.23 10.07 -17.59
C GLU A 52 0.91 11.44 -16.96
N GLY A 53 1.91 12.31 -16.89
CA GLY A 53 1.80 13.62 -16.22
C GLY A 53 2.12 13.64 -14.73
N THR A 54 2.32 12.49 -14.06
CA THR A 54 2.79 12.45 -12.67
C THR A 54 4.18 11.84 -12.55
N PRO A 55 5.12 12.42 -11.78
CA PRO A 55 6.45 11.84 -11.62
C PRO A 55 6.37 10.44 -11.00
N ARG A 56 6.87 9.43 -11.74
CA ARG A 56 6.94 8.02 -11.29
C ARG A 56 7.45 7.86 -9.85
N ARG A 57 8.44 8.66 -9.47
CA ARG A 57 9.04 8.64 -8.13
C ARG A 57 8.03 8.99 -7.03
N GLU A 58 7.13 9.93 -7.28
CA GLU A 58 6.08 10.33 -6.33
C GLU A 58 5.03 9.24 -6.17
N ILE A 59 4.64 8.63 -7.28
CA ILE A 59 3.70 7.51 -7.28
C ILE A 59 4.26 6.34 -6.49
N LEU A 60 5.49 5.93 -6.78
CA LEU A 60 6.14 4.84 -6.04
C LEU A 60 6.34 5.18 -4.56
N LYS A 61 6.61 6.45 -4.21
CA LYS A 61 6.67 6.89 -2.82
C LYS A 61 5.32 6.68 -2.13
N HIS A 62 4.23 7.09 -2.78
CA HIS A 62 2.87 6.92 -2.26
C HIS A 62 2.48 5.44 -2.12
N VAL A 63 2.69 4.65 -3.17
CA VAL A 63 2.35 3.22 -3.22
C VAL A 63 3.16 2.41 -2.20
N ASN A 64 4.44 2.73 -1.98
CA ASN A 64 5.24 2.11 -0.91
C ASN A 64 4.74 2.47 0.49
N ALA A 65 4.23 3.68 0.69
CA ALA A 65 3.59 4.07 1.95
C ALA A 65 2.30 3.26 2.19
N LEU A 66 1.47 3.05 1.15
CA LEU A 66 0.25 2.21 1.22
C LEU A 66 0.54 0.74 1.54
N SER A 67 1.67 0.21 1.05
CA SER A 67 2.12 -1.15 1.34
C SER A 67 2.38 -1.36 2.84
N GLY A 68 2.62 -0.30 3.62
CA GLY A 68 3.09 -0.41 5.00
C GLY A 68 4.54 -0.89 5.08
N SER A 69 5.27 -0.85 3.95
CA SER A 69 6.70 -1.11 3.93
C SER A 69 7.43 0.00 4.67
N ARG A 70 8.31 -0.36 5.60
CA ARG A 70 9.17 0.63 6.25
C ARG A 70 10.00 1.33 5.15
N PRO A 71 10.05 2.67 5.13
CA PRO A 71 10.84 3.39 4.13
C PRO A 71 12.28 2.90 4.20
N VAL A 72 12.83 2.47 3.05
CA VAL A 72 14.24 2.06 2.96
C VAL A 72 15.08 3.32 2.96
N GLY A 73 15.62 3.64 4.14
CA GLY A 73 16.87 4.37 4.37
C GLY A 73 17.08 5.70 3.63
N ARG A 74 16.59 6.79 4.22
CA ARG A 74 17.43 7.96 4.52
C ARG A 74 16.95 8.52 5.85
N ASP A 75 17.89 8.67 6.79
CA ASP A 75 17.77 9.34 8.08
C ASP A 75 16.64 10.38 8.14
N VAL A 76 15.52 10.05 8.80
CA VAL A 76 14.70 11.07 9.45
C VAL A 76 14.02 10.45 10.66
N LYS A 77 14.35 11.00 11.82
CA LYS A 77 13.63 10.90 13.09
C LYS A 77 12.13 11.17 12.90
N PHE A 78 11.33 10.18 12.50
CA PHE A 78 9.88 10.24 12.62
C PHE A 78 9.41 9.12 13.53
N ARG A 79 9.59 9.38 14.83
CA ARG A 79 8.90 8.71 15.91
C ARG A 79 7.43 9.09 15.85
N VAL A 80 6.65 8.45 14.98
CA VAL A 80 5.19 8.56 15.01
C VAL A 80 4.69 7.73 16.19
N ARG A 81 4.51 8.40 17.32
CA ARG A 81 3.68 7.93 18.42
C ARG A 81 2.25 7.78 17.90
N ARG A 82 1.82 6.56 17.57
CA ARG A 82 0.40 6.19 17.56
C ARG A 82 0.24 4.82 18.20
N ALA A 83 0.26 4.83 19.52
CA ALA A 83 -0.31 3.79 20.37
C ALA A 83 -1.32 4.46 21.32
N LYS A 84 -2.55 4.58 20.83
CA LYS A 84 -3.82 4.75 21.53
C LYS A 84 -4.82 4.60 20.39
N VAL A 85 -5.69 3.61 20.33
CA VAL A 85 -6.65 3.20 21.35
C VAL A 85 -7.08 1.78 20.97
N ILE A 86 -6.84 0.78 21.82
CA ILE A 86 -7.63 -0.46 21.81
C ILE A 86 -7.79 -0.91 23.26
N LYS A 87 -9.03 -0.79 23.74
CA LYS A 87 -9.71 -1.59 24.78
C LYS A 87 -9.01 -1.87 26.11
N ALA A 88 -9.48 -1.17 27.14
CA ALA A 88 -10.02 -1.82 28.34
C ALA A 88 -11.48 -1.33 28.42
N THR A 89 -12.44 -1.94 27.71
CA THR A 89 -13.24 -3.10 28.15
C THR A 89 -13.10 -3.49 29.62
N GLU A 90 -14.23 -3.32 30.30
CA GLU A 90 -14.83 -4.27 31.24
C GLU A 90 -14.33 -4.26 32.69
N GLY A 91 -15.23 -3.85 33.59
CA GLY A 91 -15.19 -4.27 35.00
C GLY A 91 -15.79 -3.25 35.97
N ALA A 92 -16.85 -3.67 36.67
CA ALA A 92 -17.56 -3.04 37.80
C ALA A 92 -18.56 -1.92 37.43
N GLY A 93 -19.88 -2.11 37.42
CA GLY A 93 -20.67 -3.18 38.03
C GLY A 93 -20.86 -2.97 39.53
N VAL A 94 -22.00 -2.37 39.89
CA VAL A 94 -22.80 -2.54 41.11
C VAL A 94 -22.13 -2.34 42.48
N GLY A 95 -22.68 -1.40 43.26
CA GLY A 95 -22.43 -1.20 44.68
C GLY A 95 -23.00 0.12 45.16
#